data_AF-A0A7C3M7G6-F1
#
_entry.id   AF-A0A7C3M7G6-F1
#
_cell.length_a   1.000
_cell.length_b   1.000
_cell.length_c   1.000
_cell.angle_alpha   90.00
_cell.angle_beta   90.00
_cell.angle_gamma   90.00
#
_symmetry.space_group_name_H-M   'P 1'
#
loop_
_entity.id
_entity.type
_entity.pdbx_description
1 polymer ?
#
loop_
_entity_poly.entity_id
_entity_poly.type
_entity_poly.pdbx_seq_one_letter_code
_entity_poly.pdbx_strand_id
1 'polypeptide(L)'
;MTEEVIKRIRERYFGVPLLALGQTVFWDEPTKIALKYWLDRLYPEAVFIFGVHNTDYFAKSPIASDRDEYILISHNDNSTRDLWASTIEISRPFGSENHPTLQFFRRCNVPLDNIAPEDRKNEFLDEITSCWGWMAVVKSGTRSIVACDVRLQDVLKKLLEIVEWGTCGAKDLIGEKGCVRDFCDRIREFIVDYADKNRSATVTDLFKELYKWFWRELIGYVPQDIPLTSSLELFRFNTDTYHLPRFSIIEGFLNPATSSIYKNSYNTVVKDSGIYTLDHFAYGAIPFDLVIPGRERGTICIQPRALIIEGEEEIRVPLDSPITTLKDLAEVIERNFGKDSAIVGKAVVLLSMIRSEFILVFNERGSLYYNLTFKMEELLEKEGIDIRFYPILRLRYHTWDLIDRIDGEIVLPSYMRVAFGKERIDPREFKDRWRDVVEEQNDFIYRLASMRKPREIMSFLSEIRGKEWEERLSLYNQLKQEIISRRQPIEKNWQMVREMKERLREIKDPVERRTIREQLRRLRDDTWKMEKSEEIKRLREALKTLEIESERAKAEILRYSYLVKENLPYTNCRPSAWWFIAMDPSRRWFKSIVESLKIYTEGERCRDYNLQRCIQ
;
A
#
# COMPACT_ATOMS: atom_id res chain seq x y z
N MET A 1 -0.53 -31.00 3.00
CA MET A 1 -0.07 -29.82 2.22
C MET A 1 1.09 -29.12 2.91
N THR A 2 0.91 -28.46 4.07
CA THR A 2 2.01 -27.79 4.79
C THR A 2 3.17 -28.72 5.14
N GLU A 3 2.86 -29.89 5.70
CA GLU A 3 3.90 -30.88 6.05
C GLU A 3 4.71 -31.35 4.83
N GLU A 4 4.03 -31.57 3.71
CA GLU A 4 4.63 -32.04 2.46
C GLU A 4 5.58 -30.98 1.88
N VAL A 5 5.21 -29.70 1.93
CA VAL A 5 6.06 -28.61 1.46
C VAL A 5 7.32 -28.49 2.32
N ILE A 6 7.21 -28.61 3.65
CA ILE A 6 8.39 -28.55 4.53
C ILE A 6 9.30 -29.77 4.33
N LYS A 7 8.74 -30.97 4.18
CA LYS A 7 9.51 -32.18 3.84
C LYS A 7 10.26 -32.01 2.52
N ARG A 8 9.58 -31.49 1.49
CA ARG A 8 10.21 -31.18 0.20
C ARG A 8 11.34 -30.16 0.31
N ILE A 9 11.17 -29.12 1.14
CA ILE A 9 12.22 -28.13 1.40
C ILE A 9 13.43 -28.79 2.07
N ARG A 10 13.18 -29.62 3.08
CA ARG A 10 14.24 -30.37 3.77
C ARG A 10 14.99 -31.30 2.81
N GLU A 11 14.28 -31.97 1.91
CA GLU A 11 14.88 -32.91 0.94
C GLU A 11 15.68 -32.19 -0.17
N ARG A 12 15.17 -31.07 -0.70
CA ARG A 12 15.77 -30.38 -1.86
C ARG A 12 16.78 -29.30 -1.50
N TYR A 13 16.60 -28.65 -0.35
CA TYR A 13 17.38 -27.47 0.07
C TYR A 13 17.90 -27.65 1.50
N PHE A 14 18.34 -28.87 1.83
CA PHE A 14 18.95 -29.15 3.13
C PHE A 14 20.09 -28.17 3.44
N GLY A 15 20.11 -27.62 4.65
CA GLY A 15 21.10 -26.65 5.12
C GLY A 15 20.91 -25.21 4.63
N VAL A 16 19.97 -24.93 3.71
CA VAL A 16 19.72 -23.56 3.24
C VAL A 16 18.91 -22.79 4.28
N PRO A 17 19.39 -21.62 4.77
CA PRO A 17 18.67 -20.86 5.78
C PRO A 17 17.39 -20.24 5.21
N LEU A 18 16.35 -20.20 6.03
CA LEU A 18 15.13 -19.46 5.77
C LEU A 18 15.26 -18.04 6.34
N LEU A 19 14.84 -17.03 5.58
CA LEU A 19 14.94 -15.63 5.99
C LEU A 19 13.58 -14.95 5.94
N ALA A 20 13.13 -14.38 7.06
CA ALA A 20 12.08 -13.37 7.11
C ALA A 20 12.73 -12.00 7.28
N LEU A 21 12.49 -11.06 6.37
CA LEU A 21 13.10 -9.72 6.39
C LEU A 21 12.02 -8.66 6.27
N GLY A 22 11.73 -7.99 7.39
CA GLY A 22 10.57 -7.10 7.54
C GLY A 22 10.97 -5.66 7.84
N GLN A 23 10.26 -4.68 7.27
CA GLN A 23 10.52 -3.26 7.54
C GLN A 23 9.96 -2.80 8.90
N THR A 24 8.81 -3.32 9.32
CA THR A 24 8.16 -2.99 10.61
C THR A 24 7.83 -4.25 11.40
N VAL A 25 7.94 -4.17 12.72
CA VAL A 25 7.49 -5.23 13.64
C VAL A 25 6.03 -5.08 14.07
N PHE A 26 5.41 -3.94 13.80
CA PHE A 26 4.01 -3.67 14.19
C PHE A 26 2.98 -4.17 13.18
N TRP A 27 3.44 -4.86 12.13
CA TRP A 27 2.62 -5.47 11.10
C TRP A 27 2.61 -7.00 11.20
N ASP A 28 2.62 -7.67 10.05
CA ASP A 28 2.49 -9.11 9.89
C ASP A 28 3.81 -9.88 10.03
N GLU A 29 4.94 -9.19 10.17
CA GLU A 29 6.26 -9.80 10.27
C GLU A 29 6.41 -10.76 11.46
N PRO A 30 6.01 -10.41 12.71
CA PRO A 30 6.14 -11.33 13.82
C PRO A 30 5.25 -12.57 13.70
N THR A 31 4.18 -12.53 12.88
CA THR A 31 3.28 -13.69 12.70
C THR A 31 3.96 -14.86 12.00
N LYS A 32 5.03 -14.61 11.24
CA LYS A 32 5.84 -15.65 10.57
C LYS A 32 6.45 -16.64 11.55
N ILE A 33 6.47 -16.34 12.85
CA ILE A 33 6.83 -17.29 13.90
C ILE A 33 5.95 -18.55 13.89
N ALA A 34 4.75 -18.48 13.31
CA ALA A 34 3.89 -19.63 13.06
C ALA A 34 4.60 -20.74 12.25
N LEU A 35 5.53 -20.39 11.37
CA LEU A 35 6.35 -21.34 10.63
C LEU A 35 7.26 -22.17 11.55
N LYS A 36 7.79 -21.56 12.62
CA LYS A 36 8.72 -22.23 13.55
C LYS A 36 8.08 -23.47 14.18
N TYR A 37 6.79 -23.41 14.52
CA TYR A 37 6.05 -24.57 15.04
C TYR A 37 6.13 -25.79 14.11
N TRP A 38 6.04 -25.56 12.80
CA TRP A 38 6.11 -26.64 11.81
C TRP A 38 7.55 -27.07 11.52
N LEU A 39 8.50 -26.13 11.49
CA LEU A 39 9.92 -26.44 11.35
C LEU A 39 10.39 -27.33 12.50
N ASP A 40 10.05 -27.01 13.75
CA ASP A 40 10.48 -27.79 14.92
C ASP A 40 10.02 -29.25 14.89
N ARG A 41 8.89 -29.51 14.23
CA ARG A 41 8.32 -30.86 14.11
C ARG A 41 8.86 -31.66 12.92
N LEU A 42 9.20 -30.98 11.81
CA LEU A 42 9.43 -31.63 10.52
C LEU A 42 10.83 -31.41 9.95
N TYR A 43 11.47 -30.31 10.33
CA TYR A 43 12.81 -29.92 9.93
C TYR A 43 13.51 -29.11 11.07
N PRO A 44 13.75 -29.74 12.24
CA PRO A 44 14.31 -29.07 13.41
C PRO A 44 15.73 -28.51 13.21
N GLU A 45 16.45 -29.01 12.20
CA GLU A 45 17.78 -28.52 11.82
C GLU A 45 17.74 -27.23 10.97
N ALA A 46 16.55 -26.79 10.56
CA ALA A 46 16.39 -25.59 9.75
C ALA A 46 16.81 -24.34 10.53
N VAL A 47 17.68 -23.53 9.93
CA VAL A 47 18.01 -22.20 10.43
C VAL A 47 16.96 -21.23 9.91
N PHE A 48 16.15 -20.65 10.81
CA PHE A 48 15.17 -19.62 10.47
C PHE A 48 15.57 -18.28 11.07
N ILE A 49 15.93 -17.33 10.20
CA ILE A 49 16.47 -16.02 10.56
C ILE A 49 15.37 -14.96 10.44
N PHE A 50 15.28 -14.08 11.44
CA PHE A 50 14.45 -12.88 11.37
C PHE A 50 15.34 -11.64 11.26
N GLY A 51 15.07 -10.82 10.27
CA GLY A 51 15.80 -9.59 9.99
C GLY A 51 14.90 -8.36 10.05
N VAL A 52 15.47 -7.25 10.53
CA VAL A 52 14.90 -5.91 10.33
C VAL A 52 15.47 -5.32 9.05
N HIS A 53 14.61 -4.99 8.08
CA HIS A 53 15.00 -4.31 6.85
C HIS A 53 15.23 -2.82 7.13
N ASN A 54 16.49 -2.44 7.36
CA ASN A 54 16.88 -1.10 7.78
C ASN A 54 17.85 -0.39 6.81
N THR A 55 18.12 -0.97 5.65
CA THR A 55 18.96 -0.38 4.58
C THR A 55 18.17 0.50 3.63
N ASP A 56 16.84 0.53 3.78
CA ASP A 56 15.98 1.39 3.00
C ASP A 56 15.93 2.80 3.60
N TYR A 57 15.46 3.78 2.83
CA TYR A 57 15.22 5.11 3.41
C TYR A 57 14.12 5.02 4.46
N PHE A 58 14.21 5.84 5.51
CA PHE A 58 13.07 6.14 6.36
C PHE A 58 12.06 6.96 5.56
N ALA A 59 10.78 6.68 5.75
CA ALA A 59 9.71 7.31 4.98
C ALA A 59 9.76 8.84 5.06
N LYS A 60 9.64 9.50 3.91
CA LYS A 60 9.61 10.95 3.79
C LYS A 60 8.19 11.43 3.58
N SER A 61 7.84 12.54 4.21
CA SER A 61 6.57 13.22 3.96
C SER A 61 6.52 13.70 2.51
N PRO A 62 5.49 13.35 1.72
CA PRO A 62 5.25 13.98 0.42
C PRO A 62 4.79 15.43 0.56
N ILE A 63 4.35 15.82 1.75
CA ILE A 63 3.94 17.19 2.09
C ILE A 63 5.20 17.98 2.46
N ALA A 64 5.49 19.02 1.68
CA ALA A 64 6.59 19.93 1.91
C ALA A 64 6.46 20.61 3.28
N SER A 65 7.57 20.66 4.02
CA SER A 65 7.69 21.32 5.31
C SER A 65 9.11 21.82 5.47
N ASP A 66 9.27 23.02 6.01
CA ASP A 66 10.58 23.58 6.36
C ASP A 66 11.11 23.02 7.70
N ARG A 67 10.28 22.28 8.43
CA ARG A 67 10.65 21.66 9.70
C ARG A 67 11.10 20.23 9.49
N ASP A 68 12.19 19.87 10.16
CA ASP A 68 12.72 18.52 10.17
C ASP A 68 12.19 17.76 11.40
N GLU A 69 10.95 17.28 11.31
CA GLU A 69 10.22 16.63 12.40
C GLU A 69 9.69 15.26 11.98
N TYR A 70 9.34 14.42 12.94
CA TYR A 70 8.58 13.19 12.67
C TYR A 70 7.09 13.49 12.81
N ILE A 71 6.28 13.05 11.84
CA ILE A 71 4.83 13.26 11.82
C ILE A 71 4.10 11.95 11.49
N LEU A 72 2.82 11.88 11.89
CA LEU A 72 1.94 10.77 11.53
C LEU A 72 1.17 11.12 10.28
N ILE A 73 1.11 10.19 9.33
CA ILE A 73 0.41 10.39 8.07
C ILE A 73 -0.35 9.13 7.66
N SER A 74 -1.49 9.33 7.01
CA SER A 74 -2.27 8.29 6.34
C SER A 74 -2.02 8.35 4.83
N HIS A 75 -2.23 7.25 4.11
CA HIS A 75 -2.15 7.22 2.65
C HIS A 75 -3.47 7.69 2.04
N ASN A 76 -3.40 8.45 0.95
CA ASN A 76 -4.49 8.83 0.05
C ASN A 76 -3.93 9.06 -1.38
N ASP A 77 -4.79 9.13 -2.40
CA ASP A 77 -4.36 9.32 -3.80
C ASP A 77 -4.35 10.79 -4.24
N ASN A 78 -4.23 11.73 -3.29
CA ASN A 78 -4.16 13.17 -3.52
C ASN A 78 -2.92 13.80 -2.85
N SER A 79 -3.02 14.27 -1.60
CA SER A 79 -1.90 14.91 -0.89
C SER A 79 -0.76 13.97 -0.52
N THR A 80 -1.03 12.67 -0.42
CA THR A 80 -0.05 11.66 0.01
C THR A 80 0.13 10.53 -1.01
N ARG A 81 -0.20 10.78 -2.28
CA ARG A 81 -0.11 9.77 -3.34
C ARG A 81 1.28 9.17 -3.50
N ASP A 82 2.30 10.00 -3.33
CA ASP A 82 3.70 9.59 -3.47
C ASP A 82 4.30 9.12 -2.12
N LEU A 83 3.45 8.90 -1.11
CA LEU A 83 3.85 8.34 0.17
C LEU A 83 4.33 6.92 -0.02
N TRP A 84 5.61 6.73 0.24
CA TRP A 84 6.19 5.43 0.48
C TRP A 84 6.57 5.34 1.95
N ALA A 85 5.84 4.50 2.69
CA ALA A 85 6.08 4.26 4.10
C ALA A 85 7.00 3.06 4.29
N SER A 86 7.92 3.22 5.24
CA SER A 86 8.93 2.25 5.59
C SER A 86 9.27 2.41 7.07
N THR A 87 9.72 1.33 7.68
CA THR A 87 10.18 1.28 9.09
C THR A 87 9.07 1.33 10.13
N ILE A 88 8.34 2.45 10.30
CA ILE A 88 7.34 2.58 11.38
C ILE A 88 5.97 2.81 10.77
N GLU A 89 5.23 1.71 10.61
CA GLU A 89 3.83 1.71 10.20
C GLU A 89 3.04 0.72 11.08
N ILE A 90 1.75 1.00 11.24
CA ILE A 90 0.82 0.16 12.00
C ILE A 90 -0.59 0.29 11.41
N SER A 91 -1.39 -0.76 11.54
CA SER A 91 -2.83 -0.72 11.25
C SER A 91 -3.66 -0.68 12.51
N ARG A 92 -4.97 -0.63 12.32
CA ARG A 92 -6.00 -1.13 13.22
C ARG A 92 -6.54 -2.45 12.65
N PRO A 93 -7.26 -3.30 13.41
CA PRO A 93 -7.78 -4.53 12.83
C PRO A 93 -8.77 -4.19 11.71
N PHE A 94 -8.73 -4.97 10.62
CA PHE A 94 -9.39 -4.70 9.33
C PHE A 94 -8.81 -3.54 8.49
N GLY A 95 -7.84 -2.79 9.02
CA GLY A 95 -7.19 -1.69 8.32
C GLY A 95 -5.98 -2.13 7.51
N SER A 96 -5.74 -1.45 6.39
CA SER A 96 -4.56 -1.62 5.57
C SER A 96 -4.22 -0.36 4.78
N GLU A 97 -3.05 -0.35 4.18
CA GLU A 97 -2.52 0.70 3.31
C GLU A 97 -3.28 0.85 1.97
N ASN A 98 -4.21 -0.08 1.68
CA ASN A 98 -5.01 -0.02 0.46
C ASN A 98 -5.95 1.17 0.48
N HIS A 99 -6.02 1.88 -0.63
CA HIS A 99 -6.76 3.12 -0.74
C HIS A 99 -7.37 3.27 -2.14
N PRO A 100 -8.61 3.80 -2.27
CA PRO A 100 -9.22 3.98 -3.57
C PRO A 100 -8.57 5.15 -4.31
N THR A 101 -8.17 4.90 -5.55
CA THR A 101 -7.53 5.93 -6.39
C THR A 101 -8.55 6.86 -7.06
N LEU A 102 -8.14 8.07 -7.43
CA LEU A 102 -8.87 8.96 -8.32
C LEU A 102 -9.23 8.25 -9.64
N GLN A 103 -8.35 7.37 -10.13
CA GLN A 103 -8.63 6.55 -11.33
C GLN A 103 -9.76 5.54 -11.08
N PHE A 104 -9.87 4.96 -9.88
CA PHE A 104 -11.00 4.10 -9.51
C PHE A 104 -12.31 4.87 -9.60
N PHE A 105 -12.42 6.05 -8.99
CA PHE A 105 -13.64 6.87 -9.07
C PHE A 105 -13.99 7.31 -10.50
N ARG A 106 -12.98 7.66 -11.31
CA ARG A 106 -13.18 7.95 -12.75
C ARG A 106 -13.75 6.75 -13.50
N ARG A 107 -13.25 5.53 -13.25
CA ARG A 107 -13.79 4.30 -13.86
C ARG A 107 -15.24 4.01 -13.44
N CYS A 108 -15.62 4.43 -12.24
CA CYS A 108 -16.99 4.33 -11.73
C CYS A 108 -17.92 5.50 -12.13
N ASN A 109 -17.48 6.34 -13.07
CA ASN A 109 -18.23 7.52 -13.55
C ASN A 109 -18.61 8.47 -12.41
N VAL A 110 -17.72 8.72 -11.45
CA VAL A 110 -17.91 9.72 -10.39
C VAL A 110 -17.05 10.95 -10.67
N PRO A 111 -17.66 12.12 -10.92
CA PRO A 111 -16.92 13.34 -11.22
C PRO A 111 -16.48 14.05 -9.93
N LEU A 112 -15.46 13.51 -9.24
CA LEU A 112 -14.98 14.04 -7.94
C LEU A 112 -14.72 15.55 -7.96
N ASP A 113 -14.14 16.08 -9.05
CA ASP A 113 -13.87 17.52 -9.20
C ASP A 113 -15.13 18.40 -9.16
N ASN A 114 -16.27 17.89 -9.64
CA ASN A 114 -17.52 18.64 -9.73
C ASN A 114 -18.33 18.57 -8.43
N ILE A 115 -18.09 17.54 -7.62
CA ILE A 115 -18.82 17.31 -6.38
C ILE A 115 -18.04 17.75 -5.15
N ALA A 116 -16.73 17.98 -5.26
CA ALA A 116 -15.93 18.52 -4.17
C ALA A 116 -16.43 19.94 -3.79
N PRO A 117 -16.56 20.28 -2.49
CA PRO A 117 -16.80 21.66 -2.08
C PRO A 117 -15.65 22.57 -2.55
N GLU A 118 -15.96 23.75 -3.11
CA GLU A 118 -14.94 24.65 -3.68
C GLU A 118 -13.88 25.09 -2.66
N ASP A 119 -14.30 25.32 -1.42
CA ASP A 119 -13.47 25.75 -0.29
C ASP A 119 -12.69 24.60 0.37
N ARG A 120 -13.12 23.35 0.17
CA ARG A 120 -12.55 22.15 0.82
C ARG A 120 -12.17 21.05 -0.19
N LYS A 121 -11.80 21.44 -1.41
CA LYS A 121 -11.55 20.47 -2.50
C LYS A 121 -10.46 19.46 -2.15
N ASN A 122 -9.31 19.92 -1.66
CA ASN A 122 -8.19 19.03 -1.32
C ASN A 122 -8.53 18.12 -0.14
N GLU A 123 -9.16 18.65 0.91
CA GLU A 123 -9.59 17.86 2.07
C GLU A 123 -10.60 16.77 1.65
N PHE A 124 -11.56 17.11 0.80
CA PHE A 124 -12.52 16.14 0.26
C PHE A 124 -11.83 15.02 -0.54
N LEU A 125 -10.85 15.38 -1.40
CA LEU A 125 -10.10 14.39 -2.17
C LEU A 125 -9.24 13.50 -1.28
N ASP A 126 -8.59 14.07 -0.27
CA ASP A 126 -7.81 13.33 0.72
C ASP A 126 -8.71 12.34 1.49
N GLU A 127 -9.85 12.81 2.01
CA GLU A 127 -10.80 11.99 2.77
C GLU A 127 -11.40 10.84 1.93
N ILE A 128 -11.83 11.13 0.70
CA ILE A 128 -12.51 10.14 -0.15
C ILE A 128 -11.54 9.08 -0.69
N THR A 129 -10.27 9.46 -0.88
CA THR A 129 -9.22 8.56 -1.39
C THR A 129 -8.34 7.97 -0.29
N SER A 130 -8.54 8.27 0.99
CA SER A 130 -7.65 7.77 2.05
C SER A 130 -7.79 6.26 2.28
N CYS A 131 -6.73 5.59 2.69
CA CYS A 131 -6.85 4.27 3.31
C CYS A 131 -7.66 4.34 4.61
N TRP A 132 -8.03 3.18 5.18
CA TRP A 132 -8.69 3.13 6.48
C TRP A 132 -7.86 2.31 7.46
N GLY A 133 -7.68 2.85 8.66
CA GLY A 133 -7.05 2.12 9.76
C GLY A 133 -5.60 1.75 9.48
N TRP A 134 -4.86 2.56 8.73
CA TRP A 134 -3.40 2.44 8.56
C TRP A 134 -2.76 3.82 8.67
N MET A 135 -1.60 3.90 9.32
CA MET A 135 -0.77 5.10 9.37
C MET A 135 0.71 4.73 9.41
N ALA A 136 1.55 5.70 9.05
CA ALA A 136 3.00 5.62 9.18
C ALA A 136 3.57 6.85 9.88
N VAL A 137 4.73 6.67 10.51
CA VAL A 137 5.59 7.77 10.93
C VAL A 137 6.49 8.12 9.74
N VAL A 138 6.46 9.39 9.34
CA VAL A 138 7.32 9.92 8.27
C VAL A 138 8.16 11.07 8.80
N LYS A 139 9.30 11.28 8.18
CA LYS A 139 10.15 12.44 8.40
C LYS A 139 9.72 13.57 7.47
N SER A 140 9.38 14.73 8.03
CA SER A 140 9.19 15.97 7.28
C SER A 140 10.55 16.62 6.98
N GLY A 141 10.58 17.59 6.07
CA GLY A 141 11.82 18.27 5.69
C GLY A 141 12.43 17.76 4.38
N THR A 142 13.60 18.30 4.05
CA THR A 142 14.26 18.05 2.76
C THR A 142 15.25 16.90 2.78
N ARG A 143 15.83 16.58 3.95
CA ARG A 143 16.88 15.58 4.09
C ARG A 143 16.33 14.18 4.32
N SER A 144 16.84 13.23 3.55
CA SER A 144 16.54 11.80 3.64
C SER A 144 17.46 11.14 4.67
N ILE A 145 16.96 10.17 5.41
CA ILE A 145 17.74 9.39 6.37
C ILE A 145 17.52 7.91 6.08
N VAL A 146 18.56 7.09 6.27
CA VAL A 146 18.46 5.64 6.14
C VAL A 146 17.90 5.08 7.45
N ALA A 147 17.01 4.09 7.38
CA ALA A 147 16.33 3.55 8.56
C ALA A 147 17.29 3.02 9.65
N CYS A 148 18.47 2.53 9.27
CA CYS A 148 19.52 2.08 10.20
C CYS A 148 20.07 3.20 11.08
N ASP A 149 20.02 4.45 10.61
CA ASP A 149 20.60 5.61 11.31
C ASP A 149 19.56 6.34 12.20
N VAL A 150 18.29 5.91 12.17
CA VAL A 150 17.23 6.53 12.95
C VAL A 150 17.39 6.16 14.43
N ARG A 151 17.83 7.13 15.22
CA ARG A 151 17.92 6.99 16.68
C ARG A 151 16.53 6.86 17.27
N LEU A 152 16.38 5.94 18.22
CA LEU A 152 15.10 5.69 18.86
C LEU A 152 14.58 6.94 19.59
N GLN A 153 15.45 7.68 20.26
CA GLN A 153 15.09 8.88 21.03
C GLN A 153 14.44 9.96 20.15
N ASP A 154 14.89 10.12 18.91
CA ASP A 154 14.42 11.18 18.00
C ASP A 154 12.98 10.94 17.54
N VAL A 155 12.58 9.66 17.44
CA VAL A 155 11.24 9.25 16.97
C VAL A 155 10.33 8.75 18.09
N LEU A 156 10.85 8.57 19.32
CA LEU A 156 10.17 7.92 20.43
C LEU A 156 8.77 8.46 20.67
N LYS A 157 8.60 9.79 20.68
CA LYS A 157 7.29 10.42 20.89
C LYS A 157 6.27 9.97 19.84
N LYS A 158 6.62 10.02 18.56
CA LYS A 158 5.73 9.64 17.46
C LYS A 158 5.53 8.14 17.35
N LEU A 159 6.53 7.36 17.71
CA LEU A 159 6.40 5.92 17.87
C LEU A 159 5.38 5.56 18.95
N LEU A 160 5.39 6.23 20.10
CA LEU A 160 4.40 5.97 21.16
C LEU A 160 2.99 6.42 20.71
N GLU A 161 2.86 7.60 20.09
CA GLU A 161 1.58 8.08 19.55
C GLU A 161 0.98 7.08 18.53
N ILE A 162 1.78 6.56 17.60
CA ILE A 162 1.27 5.63 16.59
C ILE A 162 0.95 4.25 17.16
N VAL A 163 1.76 3.74 18.09
CA VAL A 163 1.51 2.46 18.78
C VAL A 163 0.22 2.56 19.59
N GLU A 164 0.02 3.65 20.33
CA GLU A 164 -1.23 3.88 21.07
C GLU A 164 -2.42 3.94 20.11
N TRP A 165 -2.34 4.73 19.03
CA TRP A 165 -3.42 4.84 18.05
C TRP A 165 -3.81 3.51 17.40
N GLY A 166 -2.81 2.68 17.05
CA GLY A 166 -3.04 1.40 16.38
C GLY A 166 -3.57 0.37 17.35
N THR A 167 -2.86 0.16 18.46
CA THR A 167 -3.20 -0.88 19.46
C THR A 167 -4.48 -0.60 20.22
N CYS A 168 -4.77 0.67 20.56
CA CYS A 168 -6.06 1.04 21.16
C CYS A 168 -7.22 0.93 20.17
N GLY A 169 -6.97 0.88 18.86
CA GLY A 169 -8.00 0.65 17.85
C GLY A 169 -8.74 -0.69 18.03
N ALA A 170 -8.16 -1.66 18.75
CA ALA A 170 -8.89 -2.87 19.13
C ALA A 170 -10.07 -2.57 20.10
N LYS A 171 -9.98 -1.53 20.95
CA LYS A 171 -11.06 -1.12 21.86
C LYS A 171 -12.30 -0.70 21.07
N ASP A 172 -12.10 -0.04 19.93
CA ASP A 172 -13.18 0.39 19.04
C ASP A 172 -13.96 -0.81 18.45
N LEU A 173 -13.34 -2.01 18.42
CA LEU A 173 -13.90 -3.21 17.80
C LEU A 173 -14.46 -4.21 18.80
N ILE A 174 -13.77 -4.49 19.91
CA ILE A 174 -14.22 -5.51 20.88
C ILE A 174 -14.68 -4.90 22.21
N GLY A 175 -14.81 -3.58 22.26
CA GLY A 175 -15.16 -2.82 23.45
C GLY A 175 -13.99 -2.64 24.42
N GLU A 176 -14.25 -1.89 25.49
CA GLU A 176 -13.26 -1.64 26.53
C GLU A 176 -13.14 -2.85 27.47
N LYS A 177 -12.38 -3.86 27.03
CA LYS A 177 -11.97 -4.99 27.88
C LYS A 177 -10.67 -4.66 28.59
N GLY A 178 -10.55 -5.07 29.86
CA GLY A 178 -9.33 -4.88 30.66
C GLY A 178 -8.07 -5.38 29.94
N CYS A 179 -8.16 -6.54 29.28
CA CYS A 179 -7.06 -7.13 28.52
C CYS A 179 -6.52 -6.23 27.38
N VAL A 180 -7.36 -5.42 26.74
CA VAL A 180 -6.91 -4.52 25.66
C VAL A 180 -6.13 -3.35 26.26
N ARG A 181 -6.63 -2.78 27.35
CA ARG A 181 -5.93 -1.71 28.08
C ARG A 181 -4.58 -2.23 28.59
N ASP A 182 -4.58 -3.39 29.24
CA ASP A 182 -3.37 -4.04 29.76
C ASP A 182 -2.36 -4.32 28.63
N PHE A 183 -2.80 -4.74 27.45
CA PHE A 183 -1.90 -4.92 26.30
C PHE A 183 -1.27 -3.59 25.84
N CYS A 184 -2.09 -2.55 25.66
CA CYS A 184 -1.62 -1.24 25.20
C CYS A 184 -0.62 -0.63 26.20
N ASP A 185 -0.90 -0.74 27.49
CA ASP A 185 0.00 -0.25 28.54
C ASP A 185 1.30 -1.06 28.57
N ARG A 186 1.24 -2.39 28.49
CA ARG A 186 2.45 -3.24 28.50
C ARG A 186 3.38 -2.98 27.33
N ILE A 187 2.87 -2.81 26.11
CA ILE A 187 3.75 -2.53 24.96
C ILE A 187 4.34 -1.12 25.03
N ARG A 188 3.57 -0.14 25.50
CA ARG A 188 4.02 1.24 25.72
C ARG A 188 5.12 1.29 26.77
N GLU A 189 4.89 0.65 27.91
CA GLU A 189 5.88 0.52 29.00
C GLU A 189 7.14 -0.17 28.51
N PHE A 190 7.03 -1.27 27.76
CA PHE A 190 8.18 -1.96 27.21
C PHE A 190 9.05 -1.04 26.32
N ILE A 191 8.42 -0.28 25.42
CA ILE A 191 9.13 0.65 24.51
C ILE A 191 9.83 1.76 25.32
N VAL A 192 9.13 2.36 26.29
CA VAL A 192 9.67 3.42 27.15
C VAL A 192 10.84 2.90 27.97
N ASP A 193 10.66 1.78 28.67
CA ASP A 193 11.70 1.15 29.48
C ASP A 193 12.94 0.81 28.66
N TYR A 194 12.74 0.27 27.44
CA TYR A 194 13.85 -0.05 26.54
C TYR A 194 14.58 1.21 26.11
N ALA A 195 13.86 2.26 25.71
CA ALA A 195 14.44 3.52 25.27
C ALA A 195 15.21 4.21 26.40
N ASP A 196 14.70 4.19 27.63
CA ASP A 196 15.36 4.80 28.78
C ASP A 196 16.66 4.07 29.17
N LYS A 197 16.66 2.73 29.09
CA LYS A 197 17.83 1.89 29.38
C LYS A 197 18.87 1.92 28.25
N ASN A 198 18.46 2.19 27.01
CA ASN A 198 19.32 2.15 25.83
C ASN A 198 19.29 3.48 25.06
N ARG A 199 19.87 4.53 25.65
CA ARG A 199 19.82 5.90 25.11
C ARG A 199 20.43 6.07 23.71
N SER A 200 21.38 5.22 23.34
CA SER A 200 22.04 5.22 22.02
C SER A 200 21.41 4.26 21.01
N ALA A 201 20.34 3.54 21.37
CA ALA A 201 19.71 2.57 20.50
C ALA A 201 19.05 3.23 19.27
N THR A 202 19.02 2.48 18.19
CA THR A 202 18.28 2.80 16.97
C THR A 202 16.88 2.17 17.01
N VAL A 203 16.02 2.56 16.08
CA VAL A 203 14.74 1.87 15.85
C VAL A 203 14.96 0.39 15.50
N THR A 204 16.05 0.06 14.79
CA THR A 204 16.42 -1.32 14.44
C THR A 204 16.61 -2.17 15.70
N ASP A 205 17.31 -1.62 16.71
CA ASP A 205 17.60 -2.34 17.95
C ASP A 205 16.32 -2.61 18.75
N LEU A 206 15.43 -1.61 18.84
CA LEU A 206 14.11 -1.79 19.45
C LEU A 206 13.32 -2.88 18.72
N PHE A 207 13.33 -2.90 17.39
CA PHE A 207 12.58 -3.88 16.61
C PHE A 207 13.07 -5.31 16.84
N LYS A 208 14.38 -5.53 16.95
CA LYS A 208 14.95 -6.82 17.32
C LYS A 208 14.41 -7.30 18.69
N GLU A 209 14.28 -6.41 19.66
CA GLU A 209 13.71 -6.76 20.97
C GLU A 209 12.17 -6.92 20.94
N LEU A 210 11.48 -6.13 20.13
CA LEU A 210 10.03 -6.26 19.93
C LEU A 210 9.66 -7.58 19.26
N TYR A 211 10.49 -8.13 18.37
CA TYR A 211 10.27 -9.49 17.86
C TYR A 211 10.19 -10.51 19.00
N LYS A 212 11.16 -10.49 19.92
CA LYS A 212 11.17 -11.38 21.09
C LYS A 212 9.94 -11.17 21.97
N TRP A 213 9.56 -9.91 22.17
CA TRP A 213 8.37 -9.56 22.93
C TRP A 213 7.09 -10.12 22.26
N PHE A 214 6.90 -9.87 20.96
CA PHE A 214 5.76 -10.39 20.22
C PHE A 214 5.70 -11.91 20.22
N TRP A 215 6.82 -12.62 20.07
CA TRP A 215 6.82 -14.08 20.12
C TRP A 215 6.39 -14.59 21.49
N ARG A 216 6.89 -13.99 22.58
CA ARG A 216 6.44 -14.34 23.93
C ARG A 216 4.94 -14.13 24.09
N GLU A 217 4.40 -13.04 23.56
CA GLU A 217 2.97 -12.75 23.66
C GLU A 217 2.11 -13.67 22.76
N LEU A 218 2.59 -14.01 21.57
CA LEU A 218 1.87 -14.85 20.59
C LEU A 218 1.87 -16.33 20.94
N ILE A 219 3.05 -16.90 21.22
CA ILE A 219 3.24 -18.36 21.43
C ILE A 219 3.58 -18.72 22.88
N GLY A 220 3.75 -17.75 23.76
CA GLY A 220 3.94 -17.95 25.19
C GLY A 220 5.38 -18.12 25.67
N TYR A 221 6.33 -18.14 24.74
CA TYR A 221 7.77 -18.22 25.04
C TYR A 221 8.57 -17.51 23.94
N VAL A 222 9.86 -17.26 24.21
CA VAL A 222 10.80 -16.81 23.19
C VAL A 222 11.52 -18.05 22.67
N PRO A 223 11.35 -18.44 21.40
CA PRO A 223 12.05 -19.58 20.83
C PRO A 223 13.56 -19.41 20.99
N GLN A 224 14.24 -20.46 21.44
CA GLN A 224 15.68 -20.52 21.39
C GLN A 224 16.13 -20.72 19.93
N ASP A 225 17.33 -20.28 19.60
CA ASP A 225 17.99 -20.52 18.32
C ASP A 225 17.32 -19.89 17.09
N ILE A 226 16.63 -18.75 17.26
CA ILE A 226 16.22 -17.89 16.13
C ILE A 226 17.21 -16.72 16.03
N PRO A 227 18.11 -16.72 15.03
CA PRO A 227 19.01 -15.59 14.82
C PRO A 227 18.21 -14.34 14.45
N LEU A 228 18.58 -13.23 15.09
CA LEU A 228 18.10 -11.89 14.76
C LEU A 228 19.20 -11.11 14.04
N THR A 229 18.86 -10.45 12.96
CA THR A 229 19.80 -9.62 12.18
C THR A 229 19.15 -8.33 11.68
N SER A 230 19.89 -7.51 10.95
CA SER A 230 19.37 -6.44 10.13
C SER A 230 19.82 -6.60 8.67
N SER A 231 19.14 -5.94 7.74
CA SER A 231 19.61 -5.92 6.35
C SER A 231 20.99 -5.27 6.22
N LEU A 232 21.34 -4.30 7.07
CA LEU A 232 22.68 -3.70 7.09
C LEU A 232 23.75 -4.75 7.42
N GLU A 233 23.52 -5.60 8.42
CA GLU A 233 24.43 -6.69 8.77
C GLU A 233 24.47 -7.77 7.66
N LEU A 234 23.29 -8.12 7.15
CA LEU A 234 23.09 -9.15 6.13
C LEU A 234 23.73 -8.81 4.78
N PHE A 235 23.77 -7.51 4.44
CA PHE A 235 24.27 -7.00 3.16
C PHE A 235 25.59 -6.24 3.29
N ARG A 236 26.24 -6.33 4.46
CA ARG A 236 27.59 -5.79 4.65
C ARG A 236 28.51 -6.30 3.55
N PHE A 237 29.16 -5.38 2.85
CA PHE A 237 29.96 -5.69 1.67
C PHE A 237 31.36 -5.11 1.81
N ASN A 238 32.33 -6.00 2.00
CA ASN A 238 33.74 -5.67 2.20
C ASN A 238 34.63 -6.85 1.76
N THR A 239 35.95 -6.74 1.96
CA THR A 239 36.90 -7.78 1.54
C THR A 239 36.70 -9.12 2.25
N ASP A 240 36.01 -9.14 3.40
CA ASP A 240 35.69 -10.36 4.15
C ASP A 240 34.36 -11.00 3.67
N THR A 241 33.45 -10.26 3.02
CA THR A 241 32.08 -10.74 2.70
C THR A 241 31.72 -10.76 1.21
N TYR A 242 32.53 -10.16 0.34
CA TYR A 242 32.18 -10.00 -1.09
C TYR A 242 31.91 -11.33 -1.83
N HIS A 243 32.46 -12.43 -1.33
CA HIS A 243 32.36 -13.76 -1.92
C HIS A 243 31.07 -14.51 -1.53
N LEU A 244 30.24 -13.95 -0.65
CA LEU A 244 28.99 -14.59 -0.24
C LEU A 244 28.01 -14.71 -1.42
N PRO A 245 27.23 -15.82 -1.52
CA PRO A 245 26.36 -16.08 -2.67
C PRO A 245 25.37 -14.96 -2.98
N ARG A 246 24.87 -14.24 -1.96
CA ARG A 246 23.98 -13.09 -2.13
C ARG A 246 24.52 -12.00 -3.07
N PHE A 247 25.83 -11.84 -3.18
CA PHE A 247 26.46 -10.81 -4.01
C PHE A 247 26.74 -11.26 -5.44
N SER A 248 26.55 -12.55 -5.77
CA SER A 248 26.80 -13.10 -7.11
C SER A 248 26.03 -12.37 -8.22
N ILE A 249 24.81 -11.90 -7.95
CA ILE A 249 24.01 -11.15 -8.92
C ILE A 249 24.69 -9.83 -9.35
N ILE A 250 25.49 -9.21 -8.47
CA ILE A 250 26.20 -7.96 -8.77
C ILE A 250 27.30 -8.23 -9.80
N GLU A 251 27.97 -9.39 -9.72
CA GLU A 251 29.06 -9.77 -10.64
C GLU A 251 28.63 -9.69 -12.10
N GLY A 252 27.39 -10.09 -12.39
CA GLY A 252 26.80 -9.99 -13.73
C GLY A 252 26.77 -8.58 -14.31
N PHE A 253 26.60 -7.56 -13.46
CA PHE A 253 26.62 -6.15 -13.85
C PHE A 253 28.05 -5.58 -13.95
N LEU A 254 29.03 -6.17 -13.26
CA LEU A 254 30.43 -5.73 -13.26
C LEU A 254 31.22 -6.33 -14.43
N ASN A 255 31.01 -7.62 -14.71
CA ASN A 255 31.78 -8.36 -15.69
C ASN A 255 31.49 -7.82 -17.11
N PRO A 256 32.52 -7.34 -17.86
CA PRO A 256 32.34 -6.80 -19.21
C PRO A 256 31.67 -7.78 -20.20
N ALA A 257 31.81 -9.09 -19.99
CA ALA A 257 31.22 -10.11 -20.85
C ALA A 257 29.69 -10.23 -20.67
N THR A 258 29.15 -9.88 -19.50
CA THR A 258 27.72 -10.07 -19.15
C THR A 258 26.98 -8.78 -18.84
N SER A 259 27.68 -7.67 -18.56
CA SER A 259 27.08 -6.42 -18.06
C SER A 259 25.94 -5.88 -18.94
N SER A 260 26.09 -5.96 -20.27
CA SER A 260 25.06 -5.51 -21.21
C SER A 260 23.77 -6.35 -21.10
N ILE A 261 23.90 -7.67 -20.94
CA ILE A 261 22.77 -8.61 -20.81
C ILE A 261 21.97 -8.28 -19.55
N TYR A 262 22.66 -8.07 -18.41
CA TYR A 262 22.01 -7.76 -17.14
C TYR A 262 21.32 -6.41 -17.15
N LYS A 263 21.98 -5.37 -17.66
CA LYS A 263 21.41 -4.02 -17.77
C LYS A 263 20.18 -4.00 -18.68
N ASN A 264 20.25 -4.68 -19.82
CA ASN A 264 19.12 -4.79 -20.75
C ASN A 264 17.95 -5.56 -20.14
N SER A 265 18.22 -6.67 -19.45
CA SER A 265 17.20 -7.47 -18.77
C SER A 265 16.48 -6.67 -17.68
N TYR A 266 17.23 -5.94 -16.84
CA TYR A 266 16.65 -5.05 -15.84
C TYR A 266 15.79 -3.95 -16.48
N ASN A 267 16.35 -3.18 -17.42
CA ASN A 267 15.64 -2.07 -18.07
C ASN A 267 14.36 -2.52 -18.77
N THR A 268 14.40 -3.70 -19.39
CA THR A 268 13.23 -4.28 -20.08
C THR A 268 12.08 -4.52 -19.12
N VAL A 269 12.34 -5.04 -17.92
CA VAL A 269 11.27 -5.36 -16.98
C VAL A 269 10.73 -4.13 -16.25
N VAL A 270 11.54 -3.10 -16.03
CA VAL A 270 11.11 -1.92 -15.27
C VAL A 270 10.40 -0.84 -16.10
N LYS A 271 10.59 -0.82 -17.43
CA LYS A 271 10.16 0.26 -18.33
C LYS A 271 8.74 0.80 -18.11
N ASP A 272 7.77 -0.07 -17.86
CA ASP A 272 6.34 0.29 -17.72
C ASP A 272 5.81 0.04 -16.29
N SER A 273 6.72 -0.12 -15.32
CA SER A 273 6.38 -0.50 -13.93
C SER A 273 6.29 0.66 -12.95
N GLY A 274 6.64 1.88 -13.40
CA GLY A 274 6.84 3.03 -12.51
C GLY A 274 8.20 3.05 -11.80
N ILE A 275 9.04 2.03 -12.00
CA ILE A 275 10.43 1.98 -11.53
C ILE A 275 11.34 2.53 -12.63
N TYR A 276 12.31 3.36 -12.25
CA TYR A 276 13.27 3.94 -13.19
C TYR A 276 14.19 2.90 -13.83
N THR A 277 14.37 3.03 -15.14
CA THR A 277 15.45 2.39 -15.91
C THR A 277 16.80 3.04 -15.56
N LEU A 278 17.90 2.31 -15.79
CA LEU A 278 19.24 2.74 -15.37
C LEU A 278 19.72 4.04 -16.03
N ASP A 279 19.18 4.42 -17.18
CA ASP A 279 19.49 5.68 -17.89
C ASP A 279 18.91 6.93 -17.22
N HIS A 280 18.05 6.79 -16.21
CA HIS A 280 17.61 7.90 -15.37
C HIS A 280 18.67 8.32 -14.33
N PHE A 281 19.75 7.53 -14.17
CA PHE A 281 20.83 7.77 -13.23
C PHE A 281 22.12 8.15 -13.97
N ALA A 282 23.16 8.51 -13.22
CA ALA A 282 24.46 8.84 -13.77
C ALA A 282 25.05 7.69 -14.62
N TYR A 283 25.89 8.06 -15.59
CA TYR A 283 26.56 7.09 -16.46
C TYR A 283 27.32 6.04 -15.65
N GLY A 284 27.08 4.77 -15.97
CA GLY A 284 27.67 3.63 -15.27
C GLY A 284 26.77 3.02 -14.19
N ALA A 285 25.54 3.52 -14.00
CA ALA A 285 24.60 3.00 -13.01
C ALA A 285 24.37 1.49 -13.09
N ILE A 286 24.27 0.87 -11.91
CA ILE A 286 23.79 -0.49 -11.69
C ILE A 286 22.61 -0.43 -10.70
N PRO A 287 21.70 -1.43 -10.68
CA PRO A 287 20.48 -1.36 -9.86
C PRO A 287 20.74 -1.68 -8.37
N PHE A 288 21.83 -1.17 -7.81
CA PHE A 288 22.24 -1.36 -6.43
C PHE A 288 22.57 -0.02 -5.79
N ASP A 289 22.23 0.10 -4.51
CA ASP A 289 22.68 1.21 -3.69
C ASP A 289 23.81 0.79 -2.77
N LEU A 290 24.69 1.74 -2.49
CA LEU A 290 25.60 1.67 -1.36
C LEU A 290 24.95 2.39 -0.18
N VAL A 291 24.88 1.72 0.96
CA VAL A 291 24.51 2.30 2.25
C VAL A 291 25.80 2.55 3.03
N ILE A 292 26.04 3.81 3.39
CA ILE A 292 27.18 4.26 4.19
C ILE A 292 26.63 4.71 5.54
N PRO A 293 26.74 3.88 6.61
CA PRO A 293 26.17 4.19 7.92
C PRO A 293 26.56 5.58 8.43
N GLY A 294 25.57 6.31 8.94
CA GLY A 294 25.74 7.67 9.47
C GLY A 294 25.95 8.76 8.41
N ARG A 295 25.93 8.42 7.12
CA ARG A 295 26.10 9.38 6.03
C ARG A 295 24.87 9.43 5.13
N GLU A 296 24.72 8.46 4.23
CA GLU A 296 23.64 8.40 3.26
C GLU A 296 23.55 7.02 2.57
N ARG A 297 22.56 6.89 1.70
CA ARG A 297 22.41 5.80 0.74
C ARG A 297 22.45 6.41 -0.66
N GLY A 298 23.01 5.72 -1.64
CA GLY A 298 23.02 6.24 -3.01
C GLY A 298 23.30 5.19 -4.07
N THR A 299 22.90 5.49 -5.30
CA THR A 299 23.03 4.59 -6.46
C THR A 299 24.48 4.38 -6.81
N ILE A 300 24.89 3.13 -7.00
CA ILE A 300 26.24 2.81 -7.43
C ILE A 300 26.36 3.03 -8.94
N CYS A 301 27.30 3.89 -9.32
CA CYS A 301 27.62 4.25 -10.71
C CYS A 301 29.10 3.97 -10.98
N ILE A 302 29.37 3.00 -11.85
CA ILE A 302 30.74 2.51 -12.10
C ILE A 302 31.24 3.03 -13.44
N GLN A 303 32.26 3.89 -13.38
CA GLN A 303 32.92 4.49 -14.54
C GLN A 303 34.36 3.97 -14.66
N PRO A 304 35.01 4.10 -15.84
CA PRO A 304 36.38 3.61 -16.03
C PRO A 304 37.43 4.19 -15.08
N ARG A 305 37.20 5.41 -14.56
CA ARG A 305 38.15 6.15 -13.71
C ARG A 305 37.57 6.64 -12.38
N ALA A 306 36.31 6.30 -12.09
CA ALA A 306 35.65 6.72 -10.87
C ALA A 306 34.53 5.76 -10.47
N LEU A 307 34.38 5.54 -9.18
CA LEU A 307 33.16 5.03 -8.56
C LEU A 307 32.37 6.25 -8.07
N ILE A 308 31.13 6.37 -8.50
CA ILE A 308 30.22 7.45 -8.08
C ILE A 308 29.09 6.83 -7.25
N ILE A 309 28.79 7.45 -6.12
CA ILE A 309 27.61 7.16 -5.32
C ILE A 309 26.65 8.34 -5.48
N GLU A 310 25.55 8.12 -6.19
CA GLU A 310 24.54 9.12 -6.51
C GLU A 310 23.44 9.11 -5.43
N GLY A 311 23.63 9.93 -4.39
CA GLY A 311 22.69 10.15 -3.28
C GLY A 311 22.18 11.60 -3.24
N GLU A 312 22.05 12.16 -2.05
CA GLU A 312 21.74 13.60 -1.91
C GLU A 312 22.94 14.46 -2.27
N GLU A 313 24.14 13.97 -1.93
CA GLU A 313 25.40 14.51 -2.39
C GLU A 313 26.08 13.48 -3.31
N GLU A 314 26.64 13.94 -4.42
CA GLU A 314 27.44 13.06 -5.27
C GLU A 314 28.78 12.79 -4.59
N ILE A 315 29.05 11.52 -4.26
CA ILE A 315 30.36 11.10 -3.77
C ILE A 315 31.15 10.49 -4.92
N ARG A 316 32.29 11.10 -5.26
CA ARG A 316 33.19 10.60 -6.30
C ARG A 316 34.48 10.03 -5.72
N VAL A 317 34.73 8.76 -5.97
CA VAL A 317 35.96 8.05 -5.58
C VAL A 317 36.80 7.78 -6.83
N PRO A 318 38.00 8.39 -6.98
CA PRO A 318 38.91 8.09 -8.08
C PRO A 318 39.34 6.62 -8.10
N LEU A 319 39.46 6.05 -9.29
CA LEU A 319 39.91 4.68 -9.49
C LEU A 319 41.25 4.63 -10.23
N ASP A 320 42.15 3.78 -9.74
CA ASP A 320 43.43 3.48 -10.38
C ASP A 320 43.25 2.53 -11.57
N SER A 321 42.23 1.67 -11.51
CA SER A 321 41.82 0.72 -12.55
C SER A 321 40.29 0.54 -12.57
N PRO A 322 39.70 0.14 -13.71
CA PRO A 322 38.26 -0.14 -13.78
C PRO A 322 37.84 -1.26 -12.81
N ILE A 323 36.66 -1.11 -12.20
CA ILE A 323 36.04 -2.17 -11.38
C ILE A 323 35.40 -3.18 -12.32
N THR A 324 35.86 -4.42 -12.29
CA THR A 324 35.31 -5.50 -13.14
C THR A 324 34.93 -6.76 -12.36
N THR A 325 35.35 -6.84 -11.10
CA THR A 325 35.06 -7.96 -10.21
C THR A 325 34.46 -7.46 -8.88
N LEU A 326 33.81 -8.38 -8.15
CA LEU A 326 33.31 -8.09 -6.80
C LEU A 326 34.44 -7.71 -5.84
N LYS A 327 35.62 -8.31 -6.01
CA LYS A 327 36.79 -8.04 -5.19
C LYS A 327 37.27 -6.59 -5.38
N ASP A 328 37.38 -6.13 -6.62
CA ASP A 328 37.76 -4.73 -6.92
C ASP A 328 36.79 -3.75 -6.24
N LEU A 329 35.49 -4.03 -6.34
CA LEU A 329 34.44 -3.20 -5.75
C LEU A 329 34.54 -3.19 -4.22
N ALA A 330 34.80 -4.34 -3.60
CA ALA A 330 34.90 -4.49 -2.16
C ALA A 330 36.12 -3.76 -1.59
N GLU A 331 37.29 -3.87 -2.23
CA GLU A 331 38.50 -3.16 -1.84
C GLU A 331 38.31 -1.64 -1.92
N VAL A 332 37.68 -1.15 -2.99
CA VAL A 332 37.40 0.29 -3.16
C VAL A 332 36.41 0.79 -2.11
N ILE A 333 35.31 0.07 -1.87
CA ILE A 333 34.31 0.48 -0.87
C ILE A 333 34.91 0.47 0.52
N GLU A 334 35.56 -0.61 0.94
CA GLU A 334 36.13 -0.74 2.27
C GLU A 334 37.19 0.35 2.54
N ARG A 335 38.06 0.61 1.57
CA ARG A 335 39.12 1.64 1.68
C ARG A 335 38.56 3.05 1.89
N ASN A 336 37.42 3.38 1.29
CA ASN A 336 36.89 4.75 1.27
C ASN A 336 35.76 4.97 2.28
N PHE A 337 34.99 3.93 2.62
CA PHE A 337 33.77 4.04 3.42
C PHE A 337 33.78 3.12 4.65
N GLY A 338 34.79 2.26 4.80
CA GLY A 338 34.91 1.34 5.93
C GLY A 338 34.15 0.03 5.78
N LYS A 339 34.45 -0.91 6.67
CA LYS A 339 33.95 -2.29 6.63
C LYS A 339 32.45 -2.45 6.87
N ASP A 340 31.79 -1.44 7.45
CA ASP A 340 30.37 -1.49 7.81
C ASP A 340 29.42 -1.04 6.69
N SER A 341 29.95 -0.66 5.53
CA SER A 341 29.13 -0.35 4.36
C SER A 341 28.39 -1.57 3.84
N ALA A 342 27.21 -1.37 3.25
CA ALA A 342 26.39 -2.44 2.70
C ALA A 342 25.96 -2.13 1.26
N ILE A 343 25.96 -3.13 0.39
CA ILE A 343 25.36 -3.03 -0.95
C ILE A 343 23.99 -3.69 -0.92
N VAL A 344 22.96 -2.95 -1.29
CA VAL A 344 21.57 -3.46 -1.34
C VAL A 344 21.00 -3.34 -2.74
N GLY A 345 20.32 -4.39 -3.19
CA GLY A 345 19.58 -4.36 -4.46
C GLY A 345 18.40 -3.39 -4.43
N LYS A 346 18.15 -2.69 -5.54
CA LYS A 346 16.94 -1.87 -5.70
C LYS A 346 15.79 -2.72 -6.20
N ALA A 347 14.64 -2.64 -5.52
CA ALA A 347 13.36 -3.19 -5.95
C ALA A 347 13.48 -4.61 -6.55
N VAL A 348 13.50 -4.71 -7.88
CA VAL A 348 13.56 -5.94 -8.68
C VAL A 348 14.74 -6.84 -8.30
N VAL A 349 15.96 -6.31 -8.17
CA VAL A 349 17.17 -7.15 -7.97
C VAL A 349 17.40 -7.56 -6.52
N LEU A 350 16.72 -6.93 -5.55
CA LEU A 350 16.84 -7.27 -4.13
C LEU A 350 16.41 -8.72 -3.85
N LEU A 351 15.32 -9.14 -4.47
CA LEU A 351 14.81 -10.50 -4.29
C LEU A 351 15.78 -11.54 -4.87
N SER A 352 16.33 -11.30 -6.07
CA SER A 352 17.36 -12.18 -6.64
C SER A 352 18.61 -12.23 -5.76
N MET A 353 19.08 -11.08 -5.27
CA MET A 353 20.20 -10.97 -4.34
C MET A 353 20.01 -11.84 -3.08
N ILE A 354 18.85 -11.75 -2.43
CA ILE A 354 18.56 -12.56 -1.24
C ILE A 354 18.44 -14.05 -1.61
N ARG A 355 17.73 -14.36 -2.70
CA ARG A 355 17.44 -15.74 -3.11
C ARG A 355 18.64 -16.51 -3.63
N SER A 356 19.75 -15.85 -3.91
CA SER A 356 21.03 -16.52 -4.18
C SER A 356 21.57 -17.26 -2.95
N GLU A 357 21.08 -16.95 -1.75
CA GLU A 357 21.57 -17.57 -0.50
C GLU A 357 20.48 -18.09 0.43
N PHE A 358 19.28 -17.49 0.42
CA PHE A 358 18.20 -17.81 1.36
C PHE A 358 16.94 -18.30 0.68
N ILE A 359 16.20 -19.17 1.37
CA ILE A 359 14.77 -19.35 1.11
C ILE A 359 14.04 -18.18 1.79
N LEU A 360 13.56 -17.24 0.99
CA LEU A 360 12.87 -16.06 1.50
C LEU A 360 11.45 -16.43 1.96
N VAL A 361 11.09 -16.07 3.18
CA VAL A 361 9.78 -16.34 3.79
C VAL A 361 8.92 -15.09 3.73
N PHE A 362 7.84 -15.14 2.97
CA PHE A 362 6.86 -14.07 2.87
C PHE A 362 5.48 -14.53 3.26
N ASN A 363 4.70 -13.61 3.82
CA ASN A 363 3.27 -13.81 3.87
C ASN A 363 2.70 -13.70 2.44
N GLU A 364 1.56 -14.34 2.21
CA GLU A 364 0.86 -14.25 0.94
C GLU A 364 0.54 -12.78 0.61
N ARG A 365 0.68 -12.40 -0.67
CA ARG A 365 0.63 -11.00 -1.16
C ARG A 365 1.80 -10.12 -0.69
N GLY A 366 2.82 -10.66 -0.01
CA GLY A 366 4.03 -9.93 0.32
C GLY A 366 4.92 -9.64 -0.90
N SER A 367 5.53 -8.46 -0.94
CA SER A 367 6.37 -7.93 -2.04
C SER A 367 5.65 -7.70 -3.37
N LEU A 368 5.57 -6.44 -3.78
CA LEU A 368 5.01 -6.00 -5.07
C LEU A 368 5.95 -6.31 -6.25
N TYR A 369 7.25 -6.53 -5.99
CA TYR A 369 8.27 -6.66 -7.05
C TYR A 369 8.45 -8.08 -7.57
N TYR A 370 7.84 -9.09 -6.92
CA TYR A 370 8.04 -10.51 -7.24
C TYR A 370 7.89 -10.82 -8.74
N ASN A 371 6.83 -10.33 -9.38
CA ASN A 371 6.58 -10.60 -10.80
C ASN A 371 7.63 -9.97 -11.72
N LEU A 372 8.17 -8.80 -11.37
CA LEU A 372 9.20 -8.13 -12.14
C LEU A 372 10.55 -8.83 -11.98
N THR A 373 10.88 -9.23 -10.74
CA THR A 373 12.08 -10.03 -10.44
C THR A 373 12.07 -11.32 -11.26
N PHE A 374 10.98 -12.08 -11.22
CA PHE A 374 10.90 -13.35 -11.93
C PHE A 374 11.01 -13.19 -13.45
N LYS A 375 10.42 -12.14 -14.02
CA LYS A 375 10.59 -11.79 -15.44
C LYS A 375 12.04 -11.45 -15.78
N MET A 376 12.75 -10.77 -14.90
CA MET A 376 14.17 -10.46 -15.13
C MET A 376 15.00 -11.74 -15.12
N GLU A 377 14.76 -12.62 -14.14
CA GLU A 377 15.40 -13.93 -14.06
C GLU A 377 15.13 -14.79 -15.31
N GLU A 378 13.91 -14.73 -15.88
CA GLU A 378 13.59 -15.37 -17.18
C GLU A 378 14.41 -14.86 -18.34
N LEU A 379 14.60 -13.54 -18.42
CA LEU A 379 15.38 -12.93 -19.49
C LEU A 379 16.85 -13.33 -19.38
N LEU A 380 17.40 -13.33 -18.15
CA LEU A 380 18.77 -13.79 -17.91
C LEU A 380 18.96 -15.25 -18.34
N GLU A 381 18.06 -16.16 -17.95
CA GLU A 381 18.14 -17.57 -18.33
C GLU A 381 18.07 -17.76 -19.85
N LYS A 382 17.21 -17.01 -20.56
CA LYS A 382 17.09 -17.06 -22.02
C LYS A 382 18.36 -16.62 -22.74
N GLU A 383 19.12 -15.71 -22.14
CA GLU A 383 20.42 -15.23 -22.63
C GLU A 383 21.59 -16.14 -22.19
N GLY A 384 21.30 -17.30 -21.60
CA GLY A 384 22.30 -18.30 -21.21
C GLY A 384 23.00 -18.01 -19.88
N ILE A 385 22.50 -17.08 -19.09
CA ILE A 385 22.99 -16.81 -17.74
C ILE A 385 22.37 -17.80 -16.76
N ASP A 386 23.21 -18.69 -16.20
CA ASP A 386 22.79 -19.67 -15.20
C ASP A 386 23.10 -19.15 -13.79
N ILE A 387 22.07 -18.68 -13.09
CA ILE A 387 22.16 -18.34 -11.66
C ILE A 387 21.15 -19.18 -10.89
N ARG A 388 21.62 -19.73 -9.77
CA ARG A 388 20.78 -20.47 -8.85
C ARG A 388 20.01 -19.52 -7.93
N PHE A 389 18.69 -19.64 -7.95
CA PHE A 389 17.81 -18.95 -6.99
C PHE A 389 16.96 -19.94 -6.21
N TYR A 390 17.02 -19.86 -4.89
CA TYR A 390 16.13 -20.60 -3.99
C TYR A 390 14.68 -20.11 -4.11
N PRO A 391 13.69 -20.96 -3.80
CA PRO A 391 12.28 -20.56 -3.86
C PRO A 391 11.94 -19.51 -2.81
N ILE A 392 10.84 -18.81 -3.03
CA ILE A 392 10.15 -18.05 -1.98
C ILE A 392 9.15 -18.98 -1.30
N LEU A 393 9.17 -19.02 0.02
CA LEU A 393 8.20 -19.71 0.85
C LEU A 393 7.06 -18.76 1.24
N ARG A 394 5.84 -19.08 0.81
CA ARG A 394 4.63 -18.30 1.07
C ARG A 394 3.84 -18.86 2.24
N LEU A 395 3.51 -18.00 3.19
CA LEU A 395 2.66 -18.28 4.34
C LEU A 395 1.27 -17.68 4.08
N ARG A 396 0.25 -18.54 3.96
CA ARG A 396 -1.15 -18.14 3.81
C ARG A 396 -1.89 -18.38 5.12
N TYR A 397 -2.31 -17.28 5.74
CA TYR A 397 -3.18 -17.31 6.91
C TYR A 397 -4.66 -17.31 6.53
N HIS A 398 -5.47 -17.77 7.48
CA HIS A 398 -6.91 -17.84 7.41
C HIS A 398 -7.52 -17.02 8.56
N THR A 399 -7.00 -15.80 8.73
CA THR A 399 -7.26 -14.91 9.88
C THR A 399 -8.75 -14.75 10.16
N TRP A 400 -9.52 -14.41 9.14
CA TRP A 400 -10.96 -14.14 9.25
C TRP A 400 -11.80 -15.42 9.29
N ASP A 401 -11.28 -16.53 8.78
CA ASP A 401 -11.94 -17.85 8.85
C ASP A 401 -11.86 -18.48 10.25
N LEU A 402 -11.00 -17.91 11.10
CA LEU A 402 -10.78 -18.38 12.46
C LEU A 402 -11.13 -17.30 13.48
N ILE A 403 -11.79 -16.21 13.07
CA ILE A 403 -12.18 -15.14 13.99
C ILE A 403 -13.20 -15.64 15.04
N ASP A 404 -13.92 -16.74 14.74
CA ASP A 404 -14.83 -17.44 15.66
C ASP A 404 -14.17 -18.00 16.93
N ARG A 405 -12.84 -17.87 17.05
CA ARG A 405 -12.07 -18.21 18.24
C ARG A 405 -11.99 -17.09 19.27
N ILE A 406 -12.37 -15.86 18.92
CA ILE A 406 -12.44 -14.75 19.86
C ILE A 406 -13.80 -14.73 20.57
N ASP A 407 -13.83 -14.27 21.82
CA ASP A 407 -15.06 -14.18 22.60
C ASP A 407 -15.70 -12.78 22.48
N GLY A 408 -17.04 -12.74 22.36
CA GLY A 408 -17.85 -11.52 22.34
C GLY A 408 -18.11 -10.97 20.94
N GLU A 409 -19.05 -10.02 20.85
CA GLU A 409 -19.39 -9.37 19.58
C GLU A 409 -18.27 -8.44 19.09
N ILE A 410 -18.18 -8.29 17.77
CA ILE A 410 -17.30 -7.34 17.10
C ILE A 410 -18.14 -6.14 16.67
N VAL A 411 -17.82 -4.96 17.17
CA VAL A 411 -18.26 -3.68 16.64
C VAL A 411 -17.54 -3.45 15.31
N LEU A 412 -18.29 -3.36 14.23
CA LEU A 412 -17.72 -3.16 12.89
C LEU A 412 -17.31 -1.70 12.68
N PRO A 413 -16.24 -1.40 11.94
CA PRO A 413 -15.94 -0.03 11.50
C PRO A 413 -16.96 0.45 10.45
N SER A 414 -17.09 1.77 10.27
CA SER A 414 -18.16 2.39 9.47
C SER A 414 -18.35 1.78 8.08
N TYR A 415 -17.27 1.58 7.32
CA TYR A 415 -17.32 1.01 5.98
C TYR A 415 -17.82 -0.45 5.98
N MET A 416 -17.55 -1.21 7.05
CA MET A 416 -18.05 -2.58 7.21
C MET A 416 -19.48 -2.60 7.76
N ARG A 417 -19.88 -1.64 8.61
CA ARG A 417 -21.27 -1.55 9.09
C ARG A 417 -22.25 -1.46 7.92
N VAL A 418 -21.91 -0.65 6.92
CA VAL A 418 -22.72 -0.50 5.71
C VAL A 418 -22.75 -1.80 4.91
N ALA A 419 -21.61 -2.47 4.73
CA ALA A 419 -21.53 -3.70 3.94
C ALA A 419 -22.22 -4.90 4.60
N PHE A 420 -22.08 -5.07 5.91
CA PHE A 420 -22.71 -6.15 6.67
C PHE A 420 -24.16 -5.84 7.09
N GLY A 421 -24.57 -4.58 7.01
CA GLY A 421 -25.88 -4.10 7.47
C GLY A 421 -26.06 -4.14 8.99
N LYS A 422 -24.96 -4.18 9.76
CA LYS A 422 -24.97 -4.34 11.22
C LYS A 422 -23.89 -3.49 11.88
N GLU A 423 -24.21 -2.92 13.04
CA GLU A 423 -23.20 -2.24 13.87
C GLU A 423 -22.30 -3.24 14.59
N ARG A 424 -22.87 -4.34 15.07
CA ARG A 424 -22.19 -5.41 15.79
C ARG A 424 -22.47 -6.76 15.13
N ILE A 425 -21.49 -7.64 15.14
CA ILE A 425 -21.60 -8.97 14.54
C ILE A 425 -20.99 -10.03 15.46
N ASP A 426 -21.62 -11.19 15.51
CA ASP A 426 -21.04 -12.36 16.15
C ASP A 426 -19.84 -12.87 15.32
N PRO A 427 -18.71 -13.23 15.93
CA PRO A 427 -17.54 -13.73 15.20
C PRO A 427 -17.81 -14.95 14.30
N ARG A 428 -18.78 -15.83 14.65
CA ARG A 428 -19.16 -16.97 13.79
C ARG A 428 -19.91 -16.49 12.56
N GLU A 429 -20.85 -15.56 12.75
CA GLU A 429 -21.54 -14.94 11.61
C GLU A 429 -20.55 -14.22 10.69
N PHE A 430 -19.58 -13.49 11.26
CA PHE A 430 -18.55 -12.83 10.46
C PHE A 430 -17.75 -13.82 9.61
N LYS A 431 -17.24 -14.87 10.25
CA LYS A 431 -16.50 -15.96 9.60
C LYS A 431 -17.26 -16.54 8.41
N ASP A 432 -18.56 -16.79 8.59
CA ASP A 432 -19.39 -17.44 7.58
C ASP A 432 -19.73 -16.51 6.41
N ARG A 433 -19.83 -15.19 6.66
CA ARG A 433 -20.35 -14.22 5.66
C ARG A 433 -19.30 -13.35 4.99
N TRP A 434 -18.10 -13.19 5.52
CA TRP A 434 -17.20 -12.13 5.06
C TRP A 434 -16.82 -12.23 3.58
N ARG A 435 -16.74 -13.45 3.01
CA ARG A 435 -16.47 -13.67 1.58
C ARG A 435 -17.64 -13.25 0.71
N ASP A 436 -18.84 -13.68 1.07
CA ASP A 436 -20.08 -13.31 0.38
C ASP A 436 -20.22 -11.78 0.38
N VAL A 437 -19.95 -11.13 1.51
CA VAL A 437 -19.95 -9.67 1.62
C VAL A 437 -18.91 -9.03 0.69
N VAL A 438 -17.70 -9.59 0.56
CA VAL A 438 -16.70 -9.10 -0.40
C VAL A 438 -17.19 -9.21 -1.84
N GLU A 439 -17.81 -10.33 -2.20
CA GLU A 439 -18.39 -10.54 -3.54
C GLU A 439 -19.56 -9.58 -3.80
N GLU A 440 -20.48 -9.45 -2.85
CA GLU A 440 -21.58 -8.48 -2.88
C GLU A 440 -21.07 -7.06 -3.09
N GLN A 441 -20.02 -6.64 -2.37
CA GLN A 441 -19.44 -5.30 -2.53
C GLN A 441 -18.77 -5.11 -3.89
N ASN A 442 -18.16 -6.17 -4.45
CA ASN A 442 -17.59 -6.12 -5.79
C ASN A 442 -18.69 -5.95 -6.85
N ASP A 443 -19.80 -6.67 -6.73
CA ASP A 443 -20.98 -6.52 -7.59
C ASP A 443 -21.62 -5.14 -7.44
N PHE A 444 -21.64 -4.61 -6.22
CA PHE A 444 -22.12 -3.27 -5.92
C PHE A 444 -21.34 -2.19 -6.65
N ILE A 445 -20.01 -2.32 -6.70
CA ILE A 445 -19.13 -1.43 -7.48
C ILE A 445 -19.51 -1.45 -8.97
N TYR A 446 -19.72 -2.64 -9.55
CA TYR A 446 -20.13 -2.76 -10.96
C TYR A 446 -21.51 -2.15 -11.23
N ARG A 447 -22.49 -2.43 -10.36
CA ARG A 447 -23.85 -1.88 -10.47
C ARG A 447 -23.83 -0.35 -10.41
N LEU A 448 -23.13 0.23 -9.42
CA LEU A 448 -22.99 1.68 -9.28
C LEU A 448 -22.20 2.34 -10.42
N ALA A 449 -21.16 1.69 -10.93
CA ALA A 449 -20.39 2.19 -12.06
C ALA A 449 -21.25 2.33 -13.34
N SER A 450 -22.29 1.50 -13.49
CA SER A 450 -23.20 1.55 -14.64
C SER A 450 -24.22 2.70 -14.57
N MET A 451 -24.50 3.24 -13.38
CA MET A 451 -25.48 4.30 -13.17
C MET A 451 -24.89 5.67 -13.52
N ARG A 452 -25.52 6.34 -14.50
CA ARG A 452 -25.06 7.65 -15.00
C ARG A 452 -26.04 8.78 -14.75
N LYS A 453 -27.31 8.49 -14.46
CA LYS A 453 -28.33 9.52 -14.27
C LYS A 453 -28.59 9.73 -12.78
N PRO A 454 -28.67 10.99 -12.30
CA PRO A 454 -28.96 11.28 -10.89
C PRO A 454 -30.23 10.61 -10.37
N ARG A 455 -31.28 10.52 -11.19
CA ARG A 455 -32.52 9.81 -10.83
C ARG A 455 -32.29 8.31 -10.59
N GLU A 456 -31.46 7.66 -11.40
CA GLU A 456 -31.12 6.23 -11.24
C GLU A 456 -30.32 6.03 -9.95
N ILE A 457 -29.37 6.93 -9.67
CA ILE A 457 -28.58 6.93 -8.43
C ILE A 457 -29.49 7.14 -7.21
N MET A 458 -30.37 8.15 -7.21
CA MET A 458 -31.29 8.42 -6.10
C MET A 458 -32.29 7.28 -5.88
N SER A 459 -32.79 6.66 -6.94
CA SER A 459 -33.66 5.47 -6.85
C SER A 459 -32.94 4.32 -6.18
N PHE A 460 -31.68 4.10 -6.54
CA PHE A 460 -30.86 3.10 -5.88
C PHE A 460 -30.58 3.45 -4.43
N LEU A 461 -30.24 4.71 -4.13
CA LEU A 461 -30.02 5.18 -2.77
C LEU A 461 -31.27 5.04 -1.89
N SER A 462 -32.47 5.21 -2.43
CA SER A 462 -33.72 4.92 -1.70
C SER A 462 -33.88 3.45 -1.36
N GLU A 463 -33.46 2.53 -2.25
CA GLU A 463 -33.53 1.09 -1.96
C GLU A 463 -32.64 0.70 -0.77
N ILE A 464 -31.48 1.34 -0.61
CA ILE A 464 -30.44 0.92 0.35
C ILE A 464 -30.36 1.77 1.63
N ARG A 465 -30.71 3.06 1.56
CA ARG A 465 -30.68 4.00 2.70
C ARG A 465 -32.09 4.43 3.12
N GLY A 466 -33.12 4.00 2.40
CA GLY A 466 -34.52 4.17 2.79
C GLY A 466 -35.08 5.57 2.60
N LYS A 467 -35.98 5.93 3.53
CA LYS A 467 -36.91 7.07 3.43
C LYS A 467 -36.25 8.41 3.08
N GLU A 468 -35.07 8.68 3.63
CA GLU A 468 -34.34 9.92 3.40
C GLU A 468 -34.07 10.18 1.89
N TRP A 469 -33.75 9.13 1.14
CA TRP A 469 -33.49 9.23 -0.30
C TRP A 469 -34.77 9.13 -1.14
N GLU A 470 -35.82 8.49 -0.62
CA GLU A 470 -37.16 8.54 -1.23
C GLU A 470 -37.68 9.97 -1.27
N GLU A 471 -37.53 10.71 -0.17
CA GLU A 471 -37.92 12.12 -0.07
C GLU A 471 -37.11 13.00 -1.04
N ARG A 472 -35.78 12.80 -1.12
CA ARG A 472 -34.92 13.50 -2.10
C ARG A 472 -35.28 13.17 -3.55
N LEU A 473 -35.58 11.91 -3.86
CA LEU A 473 -36.01 11.48 -5.19
C LEU A 473 -37.36 12.12 -5.57
N SER A 474 -38.30 12.19 -4.63
CA SER A 474 -39.59 12.88 -4.83
C SER A 474 -39.38 14.36 -5.12
N LEU A 475 -38.56 15.04 -4.31
CA LEU A 475 -38.21 16.45 -4.50
C LEU A 475 -37.52 16.69 -5.85
N TYR A 476 -36.57 15.82 -6.25
CA TYR A 476 -35.92 15.88 -7.55
C TYR A 476 -36.92 15.82 -8.70
N ASN A 477 -37.87 14.87 -8.64
CA ASN A 477 -38.90 14.71 -9.65
C ASN A 477 -39.84 15.93 -9.69
N GLN A 478 -40.23 16.46 -8.53
CA GLN A 478 -41.07 17.66 -8.43
C GLN A 478 -40.38 18.88 -9.06
N LEU A 479 -39.13 19.18 -8.68
CA LEU A 479 -38.36 20.30 -9.22
C LEU A 479 -38.18 20.17 -10.73
N LYS A 480 -37.93 18.96 -11.22
CA LYS A 480 -37.78 18.71 -12.66
C LYS A 480 -39.07 18.97 -13.43
N GLN A 481 -40.22 18.54 -12.89
CA GLN A 481 -41.53 18.84 -13.48
C GLN A 481 -41.84 20.34 -13.45
N GLU A 482 -41.49 21.02 -12.36
CA GLU A 482 -41.69 22.46 -12.25
C GLU A 482 -40.86 23.22 -13.29
N ILE A 483 -39.59 22.86 -13.48
CA ILE A 483 -38.73 23.44 -14.53
C ILE A 483 -39.32 23.20 -15.93
N ILE A 484 -39.82 22.00 -16.21
CA ILE A 484 -40.46 21.67 -17.49
C ILE A 484 -41.70 22.55 -17.69
N SER A 485 -42.59 22.63 -16.69
CA SER A 485 -43.81 23.44 -16.76
C SER A 485 -43.53 24.92 -17.02
N ARG A 486 -42.50 25.48 -16.38
CA ARG A 486 -42.07 26.88 -16.56
C ARG A 486 -41.37 27.14 -17.88
N ARG A 487 -40.84 26.11 -18.53
CA ARG A 487 -40.24 26.19 -19.87
C ARG A 487 -41.26 26.11 -21.00
N GLN A 488 -42.42 25.50 -20.80
CA GLN A 488 -43.44 25.39 -21.85
C GLN A 488 -43.84 26.75 -22.46
N PRO A 489 -44.07 27.83 -21.68
CA PRO A 489 -44.33 29.16 -22.24
C PRO A 489 -43.13 29.73 -23.03
N ILE A 490 -41.90 29.46 -22.58
CA ILE A 490 -40.67 29.93 -23.22
C ILE A 490 -40.50 29.25 -24.59
N GLU A 491 -40.69 27.93 -24.66
CA GLU A 491 -40.64 27.16 -25.91
C GLU A 491 -41.72 27.61 -26.89
N LYS A 492 -42.94 27.87 -26.39
CA LYS A 492 -44.03 28.43 -27.18
C LYS A 492 -43.67 29.82 -27.74
N ASN A 493 -43.07 30.70 -26.94
CA ASN A 493 -42.62 32.00 -27.42
C ASN A 493 -41.52 31.87 -28.48
N TRP A 494 -40.57 30.94 -28.32
CA TRP A 494 -39.56 30.68 -29.34
C TRP A 494 -40.13 30.12 -30.65
N GLN A 495 -41.18 29.30 -30.56
CA GLN A 495 -41.92 28.86 -31.74
C GLN A 495 -42.59 30.04 -32.45
N MET A 496 -43.30 30.91 -31.71
CA MET A 496 -43.90 32.13 -32.27
C MET A 496 -42.85 33.08 -32.87
N VAL A 497 -41.67 33.21 -32.27
CA VAL A 497 -40.53 33.98 -32.84
C VAL A 497 -40.07 33.38 -34.18
N ARG A 498 -40.05 32.06 -34.32
CA ARG A 498 -39.70 31.39 -35.58
C ARG A 498 -40.74 31.67 -36.67
N GLU A 499 -42.01 31.45 -36.35
CA GLU A 499 -43.14 31.71 -37.27
C GLU A 499 -43.19 33.18 -37.72
N MET A 500 -43.01 34.13 -36.80
CA MET A 500 -42.97 35.56 -37.13
C MET A 500 -41.78 35.95 -37.99
N LYS A 501 -40.61 35.29 -37.83
CA LYS A 501 -39.44 35.51 -38.69
C LYS A 501 -39.67 35.01 -40.10
N GLU A 502 -40.34 33.88 -40.28
CA GLU A 502 -40.71 33.35 -41.59
C GLU A 502 -41.68 34.30 -42.28
N ARG A 503 -42.73 34.73 -41.58
CA ARG A 503 -43.70 35.69 -42.09
C ARG A 503 -43.06 37.04 -42.48
N LEU A 504 -42.04 37.49 -41.74
CA LEU A 504 -41.27 38.71 -42.07
C LEU A 504 -40.47 38.60 -43.39
N ARG A 505 -40.13 37.39 -43.86
CA ARG A 505 -39.45 37.17 -45.14
C ARG A 505 -40.39 37.36 -46.32
N GLU A 506 -41.67 37.04 -46.15
CA GLU A 506 -42.69 37.07 -47.21
C GLU A 506 -43.32 38.45 -47.40
N ILE A 507 -43.35 39.28 -46.36
CA ILE A 507 -43.97 40.61 -46.39
C ILE A 507 -43.07 41.64 -47.07
N LYS A 508 -43.60 42.30 -48.10
CA LYS A 508 -42.93 43.37 -48.86
C LYS A 508 -43.27 44.79 -48.38
N ASP A 509 -44.40 44.97 -47.69
CA ASP A 509 -44.83 46.28 -47.18
C ASP A 509 -43.92 46.80 -46.03
N PRO A 510 -43.31 47.99 -46.15
CA PRO A 510 -42.44 48.56 -45.13
C PRO A 510 -43.12 48.80 -43.77
N VAL A 511 -44.42 49.14 -43.75
CA VAL A 511 -45.15 49.47 -42.51
C VAL A 511 -45.48 48.21 -41.72
N GLU A 512 -45.99 47.18 -42.38
CA GLU A 512 -46.25 45.87 -41.77
C GLU A 512 -44.94 45.21 -41.27
N ARG A 513 -43.84 45.34 -42.02
CA ARG A 513 -42.51 44.87 -41.58
C ARG A 513 -42.03 45.55 -40.30
N ARG A 514 -42.28 46.86 -40.13
CA ARG A 514 -41.90 47.59 -38.91
C ARG A 514 -42.66 47.06 -37.70
N THR A 515 -43.97 46.86 -37.85
CA THR A 515 -44.86 46.35 -36.80
C THR A 515 -44.43 44.95 -36.33
N ILE A 516 -44.15 44.03 -37.26
CA ILE A 516 -43.72 42.66 -36.92
C ILE A 516 -42.33 42.67 -36.27
N ARG A 517 -41.42 43.56 -36.68
CA ARG A 517 -40.10 43.72 -36.04
C ARG A 517 -40.22 44.17 -34.58
N GLU A 518 -41.12 45.09 -34.28
CA GLU A 518 -41.37 45.55 -32.91
C GLU A 518 -41.98 44.44 -32.04
N GLN A 519 -42.94 43.69 -32.57
CA GLN A 519 -43.51 42.53 -31.90
C GLN A 519 -42.46 41.43 -31.64
N LEU A 520 -41.61 41.14 -32.64
CA LEU A 520 -40.48 40.21 -32.49
C LEU A 520 -39.50 40.65 -31.41
N ARG A 521 -39.22 41.96 -31.32
CA ARG A 521 -38.33 42.50 -30.29
C ARG A 521 -38.94 42.30 -28.90
N ARG A 522 -40.21 42.68 -28.71
CA ARG A 522 -40.93 42.49 -27.43
C ARG A 522 -40.97 41.03 -27.02
N LEU A 523 -41.36 40.14 -27.93
CA LEU A 523 -41.46 38.71 -27.66
C LEU A 523 -40.10 38.08 -27.31
N ARG A 524 -39.01 38.50 -27.99
CA ARG A 524 -37.65 38.07 -27.62
C ARG A 524 -37.22 38.59 -26.26
N ASP A 525 -37.48 39.87 -25.97
CA ASP A 525 -37.11 40.49 -24.69
C ASP A 525 -37.86 39.82 -23.53
N ASP A 526 -39.16 39.52 -23.70
CA ASP A 526 -39.97 38.84 -22.69
C ASP A 526 -39.53 37.38 -22.50
N THR A 527 -39.24 36.66 -23.59
CA THR A 527 -38.71 35.29 -23.53
C THR A 527 -37.37 35.25 -22.81
N TRP A 528 -36.49 36.22 -23.07
CA TRP A 528 -35.19 36.32 -22.43
C TRP A 528 -35.31 36.66 -20.94
N LYS A 529 -36.25 37.53 -20.56
CA LYS A 529 -36.58 37.79 -19.14
C LYS A 529 -37.09 36.54 -18.44
N MET A 530 -37.93 35.74 -19.09
CA MET A 530 -38.43 34.48 -18.54
C MET A 530 -37.29 33.47 -18.35
N GLU A 531 -36.41 33.31 -19.33
CA GLU A 531 -35.24 32.42 -19.24
C GLU A 531 -34.25 32.83 -18.14
N LYS A 532 -34.10 34.14 -17.91
CA LYS A 532 -33.25 34.71 -16.88
C LYS A 532 -33.94 34.94 -15.54
N SER A 533 -35.20 34.52 -15.41
CA SER A 533 -35.96 34.68 -14.17
C SER A 533 -35.22 34.03 -13.00
N GLU A 534 -35.19 34.74 -11.88
CA GLU A 534 -34.51 34.28 -10.67
C GLU A 534 -35.11 32.97 -10.15
N GLU A 535 -36.40 32.76 -10.42
CA GLU A 535 -37.13 31.56 -10.06
C GLU A 535 -36.63 30.30 -10.81
N ILE A 536 -36.44 30.37 -12.13
CA ILE A 536 -35.87 29.24 -12.89
C ILE A 536 -34.42 28.97 -12.46
N LYS A 537 -33.65 30.00 -12.13
CA LYS A 537 -32.29 29.84 -11.61
C LYS A 537 -32.31 29.11 -10.26
N ARG A 538 -33.15 29.53 -9.32
CA ARG A 538 -33.30 28.87 -8.00
C ARG A 538 -33.70 27.41 -8.13
N LEU A 539 -34.66 27.09 -9.00
CA LEU A 539 -35.07 25.70 -9.25
C LEU A 539 -33.93 24.86 -9.81
N ARG A 540 -33.14 25.41 -10.74
CA ARG A 540 -31.96 24.71 -11.29
C ARG A 540 -30.87 24.52 -10.25
N GLU A 541 -30.64 25.51 -9.39
CA GLU A 541 -29.63 25.41 -8.33
C GLU A 541 -30.03 24.38 -7.27
N ALA A 542 -31.30 24.35 -6.88
CA ALA A 542 -31.84 23.32 -5.99
C ALA A 542 -31.73 21.92 -6.61
N LEU A 543 -32.05 21.78 -7.90
CA LEU A 543 -31.89 20.53 -8.62
C LEU A 543 -30.43 20.08 -8.66
N LYS A 544 -29.51 20.99 -9.01
CA LYS A 544 -28.07 20.73 -9.06
C LYS A 544 -27.51 20.33 -7.70
N THR A 545 -28.00 20.93 -6.62
CA THR A 545 -27.63 20.56 -5.24
C THR A 545 -27.95 19.09 -4.97
N LEU A 546 -29.18 18.65 -5.30
CA LEU A 546 -29.57 17.25 -5.15
C LEU A 546 -28.72 16.31 -6.03
N GLU A 547 -28.40 16.72 -7.26
CA GLU A 547 -27.53 15.94 -8.15
C GLU A 547 -26.13 15.76 -7.55
N ILE A 548 -25.52 16.82 -7.02
CA ILE A 548 -24.23 16.77 -6.32
C ILE A 548 -24.31 15.88 -5.07
N GLU A 549 -25.35 16.01 -4.25
CA GLU A 549 -25.56 15.16 -3.07
C GLU A 549 -25.62 13.68 -3.44
N SER A 550 -26.35 13.34 -4.52
CA SER A 550 -26.46 11.94 -4.98
C SER A 550 -25.13 11.36 -5.45
N GLU A 551 -24.33 12.15 -6.16
CA GLU A 551 -22.99 11.74 -6.61
C GLU A 551 -21.99 11.64 -5.44
N ARG A 552 -22.09 12.51 -4.43
CA ARG A 552 -21.31 12.39 -3.18
C ARG A 552 -21.64 11.10 -2.43
N ALA A 553 -22.92 10.80 -2.27
CA ALA A 553 -23.35 9.56 -1.63
C ALA A 553 -22.90 8.32 -2.42
N LYS A 554 -22.96 8.37 -3.75
CA LYS A 554 -22.39 7.32 -4.62
C LYS A 554 -20.88 7.17 -4.40
N ALA A 555 -20.13 8.27 -4.33
CA ALA A 555 -18.69 8.24 -4.07
C ALA A 555 -18.36 7.61 -2.72
N GLU A 556 -19.08 7.98 -1.65
CA GLU A 556 -18.93 7.42 -0.31
C GLU A 556 -19.17 5.91 -0.29
N ILE A 557 -20.23 5.45 -0.94
CA ILE A 557 -20.53 4.01 -1.02
C ILE A 557 -19.44 3.27 -1.79
N LEU A 558 -19.02 3.79 -2.94
CA LEU A 558 -17.94 3.18 -3.73
C LEU A 558 -16.64 3.11 -2.93
N ARG A 559 -16.35 4.13 -2.13
CA ARG A 559 -15.23 4.12 -1.19
C ARG A 559 -15.34 2.96 -0.21
N TYR A 560 -16.49 2.80 0.45
CA TYR A 560 -16.69 1.74 1.43
C TYR A 560 -16.64 0.35 0.81
N SER A 561 -17.29 0.15 -0.33
CA SER A 561 -17.24 -1.12 -1.06
C SER A 561 -15.83 -1.46 -1.50
N TYR A 562 -15.03 -0.48 -1.94
CA TYR A 562 -13.62 -0.66 -2.25
C TYR A 562 -12.84 -1.12 -1.02
N LEU A 563 -12.98 -0.43 0.11
CA LEU A 563 -12.27 -0.78 1.34
C LEU A 563 -12.62 -2.21 1.82
N VAL A 564 -13.88 -2.62 1.77
CA VAL A 564 -14.25 -4.00 2.12
C VAL A 564 -13.62 -5.00 1.16
N LYS A 565 -13.76 -4.76 -0.16
CA LYS A 565 -13.25 -5.62 -1.21
C LYS A 565 -11.74 -5.83 -1.13
N GLU A 566 -10.99 -4.77 -0.86
CA GLU A 566 -9.53 -4.83 -0.84
C GLU A 566 -8.98 -5.21 0.54
N ASN A 567 -9.48 -4.59 1.63
CA ASN A 567 -8.90 -4.78 2.95
C ASN A 567 -9.19 -6.16 3.52
N LEU A 568 -10.41 -6.71 3.39
CA LEU A 568 -10.72 -8.00 4.03
C LEU A 568 -9.87 -9.15 3.47
N PRO A 569 -9.77 -9.36 2.15
CA PRO A 569 -8.87 -10.40 1.62
C PRO A 569 -7.40 -10.11 1.91
N TYR A 570 -7.00 -8.84 1.93
CA TYR A 570 -5.62 -8.45 2.19
C TYR A 570 -5.20 -8.76 3.63
N THR A 571 -5.95 -8.24 4.60
CA THR A 571 -5.70 -8.43 6.03
C THR A 571 -5.95 -9.87 6.49
N ASN A 572 -6.75 -10.64 5.77
CA ASN A 572 -6.87 -12.09 6.00
C ASN A 572 -5.51 -12.80 5.83
N CYS A 573 -4.73 -12.37 4.84
CA CYS A 573 -3.44 -12.95 4.48
C CYS A 573 -2.24 -12.24 5.14
N ARG A 574 -2.42 -11.00 5.61
CA ARG A 574 -1.38 -10.18 6.26
C ARG A 574 -1.84 -9.63 7.61
N PRO A 575 -2.16 -10.48 8.60
CA PRO A 575 -2.63 -10.00 9.89
C PRO A 575 -1.51 -9.38 10.70
N SER A 576 -1.76 -8.26 11.37
CA SER A 576 -0.76 -7.72 12.30
C SER A 576 -0.67 -8.59 13.56
N ALA A 577 0.55 -8.83 14.04
CA ALA A 577 0.79 -9.69 15.19
C ALA A 577 0.02 -9.28 16.45
N TRP A 578 -0.06 -7.97 16.70
CA TRP A 578 -0.71 -7.43 17.88
C TRP A 578 -2.24 -7.61 17.88
N TRP A 579 -2.89 -7.86 16.72
CA TRP A 579 -4.33 -8.15 16.66
C TRP A 579 -4.68 -9.38 17.48
N PHE A 580 -3.89 -10.45 17.33
CA PHE A 580 -4.11 -11.70 18.03
C PHE A 580 -3.97 -11.54 19.54
N ILE A 581 -3.04 -10.69 19.98
CA ILE A 581 -2.76 -10.47 21.40
C ILE A 581 -3.84 -9.59 22.03
N ALA A 582 -4.19 -8.48 21.35
CA ALA A 582 -5.16 -7.53 21.86
C ALA A 582 -6.59 -8.08 21.85
N MET A 583 -6.97 -8.82 20.80
CA MET A 583 -8.34 -9.34 20.64
C MET A 583 -8.58 -10.68 21.34
N ASP A 584 -7.54 -11.50 21.51
CA ASP A 584 -7.61 -12.79 22.19
C ASP A 584 -6.40 -13.04 23.12
N PRO A 585 -6.48 -12.60 24.39
CA PRO A 585 -5.40 -12.84 25.35
C PRO A 585 -5.20 -14.33 25.68
N SER A 586 -6.15 -15.21 25.35
CA SER A 586 -6.02 -16.65 25.57
C SER A 586 -5.12 -17.35 24.54
N ARG A 587 -4.73 -16.64 23.46
CA ARG A 587 -3.92 -17.14 22.34
C ARG A 587 -4.56 -18.28 21.56
N ARG A 588 -5.84 -18.61 21.80
CA ARG A 588 -6.57 -19.68 21.10
C ARG A 588 -6.68 -19.37 19.61
N TRP A 589 -6.93 -18.12 19.26
CA TRP A 589 -7.03 -17.66 17.88
C TRP A 589 -5.70 -17.85 17.15
N PHE A 590 -4.59 -17.34 17.69
CA PHE A 590 -3.27 -17.53 17.06
C PHE A 590 -2.86 -19.00 16.98
N LYS A 591 -3.17 -19.81 18.01
CA LYS A 591 -2.92 -21.25 17.97
C LYS A 591 -3.67 -21.93 16.81
N SER A 592 -4.95 -21.62 16.61
CA SER A 592 -5.70 -22.12 15.45
C SER A 592 -5.11 -21.64 14.12
N ILE A 593 -4.58 -20.40 14.07
CA ILE A 593 -3.90 -19.89 12.88
C ILE A 593 -2.68 -20.73 12.55
N VAL A 594 -1.82 -21.02 13.53
CA VAL A 594 -0.64 -21.88 13.37
C VAL A 594 -1.02 -23.28 12.87
N GLU A 595 -2.05 -23.89 13.46
CA GLU A 595 -2.53 -25.24 13.10
C GLU A 595 -3.12 -25.31 11.69
N SER A 596 -3.76 -24.24 11.23
CA SER A 596 -4.37 -24.13 9.90
C SER A 596 -3.46 -23.55 8.81
N LEU A 597 -2.25 -23.13 9.18
CA LEU A 597 -1.31 -22.41 8.30
C LEU A 597 -1.08 -23.18 7.00
N LYS A 598 -1.34 -22.54 5.87
CA LYS A 598 -1.00 -23.10 4.55
C LYS A 598 0.32 -22.54 4.06
N ILE A 599 1.14 -23.43 3.52
CA ILE A 599 2.45 -23.09 2.99
C ILE A 599 2.58 -23.59 1.56
N TYR A 600 3.19 -22.78 0.70
CA TYR A 600 3.54 -23.16 -0.66
C TYR A 600 4.80 -22.42 -1.14
N THR A 601 5.41 -22.88 -2.23
CA THR A 601 6.63 -22.27 -2.79
C THR A 601 6.35 -21.59 -4.13
N GLU A 602 7.08 -20.52 -4.41
CA GLU A 602 7.03 -19.79 -5.68
C GLU A 602 8.45 -19.54 -6.22
N GLY A 603 8.57 -19.34 -7.53
CA GLY A 603 9.76 -18.75 -8.15
C GLY A 603 10.98 -19.66 -8.32
N GLU A 604 10.90 -20.96 -8.02
CA GLU A 604 12.04 -21.89 -8.16
C GLU A 604 12.66 -21.85 -9.57
N ARG A 605 13.97 -21.61 -9.66
CA ARG A 605 14.74 -21.67 -10.91
C ARG A 605 16.06 -22.42 -10.75
N CYS A 606 16.08 -23.62 -11.32
CA CYS A 606 17.27 -24.39 -11.68
C CYS A 606 16.82 -25.58 -12.57
N ARG A 607 17.56 -25.90 -13.63
CA ARG A 607 17.22 -27.01 -14.54
C ARG A 607 17.60 -28.40 -14.02
N ASP A 608 18.40 -28.51 -12.95
CA ASP A 608 18.81 -29.81 -12.43
C ASP A 608 18.99 -29.77 -10.90
N TYR A 609 17.95 -30.15 -10.16
CA TYR A 609 18.09 -30.65 -8.79
C TYR A 609 18.50 -32.13 -8.80
N ASN A 610 19.55 -32.48 -9.55
CA ASN A 610 20.16 -33.79 -9.36
C ASN A 610 20.99 -33.74 -8.07
N LEU A 611 20.41 -34.31 -7.01
CA LEU A 611 21.03 -34.69 -5.75
C LEU A 611 22.38 -35.39 -6.00
N GLN A 612 23.49 -34.64 -5.99
CA GLN A 612 24.84 -35.10 -5.59
C GLN A 612 25.87 -33.98 -5.82
N ARG A 613 26.68 -33.72 -4.78
CA ARG A 613 27.78 -32.72 -4.67
C ARG A 613 27.25 -31.30 -4.38
N CYS A 614 27.50 -30.67 -3.23
CA CYS A 614 28.74 -30.61 -2.47
C CYS A 614 28.47 -30.67 -0.96
N ILE A 615 28.87 -31.77 -0.33
CA ILE A 615 29.52 -31.71 0.98
C ILE A 615 31.01 -31.79 0.65
N GLN A 616 31.70 -30.66 0.72
CA GLN A 616 33.14 -30.58 0.99
C GLN A 616 33.40 -29.29 1.76
#